data_AF-A0A2G5CIQ6-F1
#
_entry.id   AF-A0A2G5CIQ6-F1
#
_cell.length_a   1.000
_cell.length_b   1.000
_cell.length_c   1.000
_cell.angle_alpha   90.00
_cell.angle_beta   90.00
_cell.angle_gamma   90.00
#
_symmetry.space_group_name_H-M   'P 1'
#
loop_
_entity.id
_entity.type
_entity.pdbx_description
1 polymer ?
#
loop_
_entity_poly.entity_id
_entity_poly.type
_entity_poly.pdbx_seq_one_letter_code
_entity_poly.pdbx_strand_id
1 'polypeptide(L)'
;MLAWQHPYSDRLKSDEALSESFLMKKLVGEKAFVRIAPAVAGVADRSTSHKLFKTLAGDEKGISLKLWTTYVEELLKVHKGRKSYQIRENLLPSTETVLCIASSNKRAVLKWKNNMAWPGKLTLTDHALYFEEIGLISQKEPIRLDLTRQGSCVEKARVGPLGSAFFDSAVSVSSDSQSEAWLLEFVDFGGEMRRDVWHASISEVISLHRFLREYGPKDGDQSVRCVYGAQKGKKRATMSTINSITRLQALQFIRKLSEDPLKLVQFSYLWNAPFGHVVCQALAVNFWGGPLVTKMTETDLQSSQVVNPSDDMSEHSMHVFDIDGSVYLRNWMRSPSWASSSSISFWKNSSVRQGVVLSKNLVVLGSTLVERAAEMCKEKSQVVEKTQATIDAAMIKGIPSNIDLFKEFMLPLIVTAKNFDELRRWKKPHLTASFLAFAYTVLFRNMLPYVFPVMLMITAASMLLLKSLKEQGRLGRTFGIVTIRDQPSSNTIQKIIALKQAMLDLETYLQNMNIKLLKVRAILLAGQPQITTEVAVVLLLSASILLTVPFKYVLAFLLLDAFTAELKFRREMVIKLIDILKERWNTVPAAPVVVLPFDSDETGSQNPSNDKGKLVNTQANGKPR
;
A
#
# COMPACT_ATOMS: atom_id res chain seq x y z
N MET A 1 5.17 -23.05 -29.98
CA MET A 1 4.02 -22.41 -29.31
C MET A 1 2.74 -23.27 -29.40
N LEU A 2 2.23 -23.61 -30.59
CA LEU A 2 0.96 -24.36 -30.70
C LEU A 2 0.96 -25.74 -30.00
N ALA A 3 2.10 -26.44 -30.03
CA ALA A 3 2.30 -27.69 -29.30
C ALA A 3 2.22 -27.55 -27.77
N TRP A 4 2.28 -26.33 -27.22
CA TRP A 4 2.12 -26.08 -25.78
C TRP A 4 0.70 -26.36 -25.31
N GLN A 5 -0.30 -26.06 -26.17
CA GLN A 5 -1.71 -26.28 -25.85
C GLN A 5 -2.16 -27.71 -26.21
N HIS A 6 -1.63 -28.25 -27.32
CA HIS A 6 -1.97 -29.57 -27.82
C HIS A 6 -0.69 -30.36 -28.12
N PRO A 7 -0.04 -30.94 -27.09
CA PRO A 7 1.21 -31.68 -27.27
C PRO A 7 1.03 -33.00 -28.03
N TYR A 8 -0.17 -33.60 -27.95
CA TYR A 8 -0.56 -34.78 -28.71
C TYR A 8 -1.66 -34.40 -29.69
N SER A 9 -1.37 -34.43 -30.99
CA SER A 9 -2.38 -34.45 -32.03
C SER A 9 -2.54 -35.89 -32.51
N ASP A 10 -3.36 -36.67 -31.80
CA ASP A 10 -3.81 -37.96 -32.33
C ASP A 10 -4.61 -37.70 -33.61
N ARG A 11 -4.14 -38.27 -34.72
CA ARG A 11 -4.63 -38.13 -36.12
C ARG A 11 -4.17 -36.88 -36.88
N LEU A 12 -2.90 -36.88 -37.29
CA LEU A 12 -2.54 -36.41 -38.65
C LEU A 12 -2.98 -37.48 -39.66
N LYS A 13 -4.29 -37.56 -39.92
CA LYS A 13 -4.83 -38.26 -41.10
C LYS A 13 -5.38 -37.19 -42.04
N SER A 14 -4.50 -36.63 -42.86
CA SER A 14 -4.71 -35.82 -44.07
C SER A 14 -3.77 -34.61 -44.10
N ASP A 15 -3.13 -34.40 -45.25
CA ASP A 15 -2.24 -33.25 -45.54
C ASP A 15 -2.95 -31.88 -45.48
N GLU A 16 -4.29 -31.85 -45.34
CA GLU A 16 -5.07 -30.63 -45.13
C GLU A 16 -4.91 -30.02 -43.72
N ALA A 17 -4.48 -30.81 -42.72
CA ALA A 17 -4.36 -30.35 -41.32
C ALA A 17 -3.13 -29.47 -41.03
N LEU A 18 -2.22 -29.32 -41.99
CA LEU A 18 -1.01 -28.48 -41.93
C LEU A 18 -1.11 -27.22 -42.80
N SER A 19 -2.27 -26.92 -43.39
CA SER A 19 -2.49 -25.64 -44.05
C SER A 19 -2.18 -24.50 -43.08
N GLU A 20 -1.32 -23.56 -43.48
CA GLU A 20 -0.91 -22.39 -42.69
C GLU A 20 -2.14 -21.65 -42.12
N SER A 21 -3.23 -21.62 -42.89
CA SER A 21 -4.54 -21.07 -42.50
C SER A 21 -5.19 -21.75 -41.28
N PHE A 22 -5.01 -23.06 -41.09
CA PHE A 22 -5.57 -23.81 -39.96
C PHE A 22 -4.75 -23.60 -38.70
N LEU A 23 -3.41 -23.57 -38.83
CA LEU A 23 -2.50 -23.30 -37.71
C LEU A 23 -2.66 -21.85 -37.20
N MET A 24 -2.94 -20.90 -38.08
CA MET A 24 -3.20 -19.51 -37.72
C MET A 24 -4.48 -19.31 -36.91
N LYS A 25 -5.46 -20.22 -37.01
CA LYS A 25 -6.73 -20.17 -36.25
C LYS A 25 -6.61 -20.75 -34.83
N LYS A 26 -5.55 -21.51 -34.53
CA LYS A 26 -5.37 -22.11 -33.20
C LYS A 26 -4.83 -21.08 -32.21
N LEU A 27 -5.44 -21.06 -31.03
CA LEU A 27 -5.07 -20.17 -29.92
C LEU A 27 -4.42 -20.96 -28.79
N VAL A 28 -3.43 -20.35 -28.14
CA VAL A 28 -2.81 -20.91 -26.93
C VAL A 28 -3.44 -20.26 -25.71
N GLY A 29 -3.90 -21.07 -24.76
CA GLY A 29 -4.55 -20.61 -23.53
C GLY A 29 -3.55 -20.19 -22.45
N GLU A 30 -4.07 -19.49 -21.44
CA GLU A 30 -3.27 -18.91 -20.34
C GLU A 30 -2.41 -19.95 -19.63
N LYS A 31 -3.00 -21.11 -19.28
CA LYS A 31 -2.32 -22.17 -18.54
C LYS A 31 -1.11 -22.72 -19.28
N ALA A 32 -1.24 -23.01 -20.57
CA ALA A 32 -0.15 -23.53 -21.40
C ALA A 32 0.95 -22.47 -21.59
N PHE A 33 0.55 -21.22 -21.83
CA PHE A 33 1.49 -20.11 -22.00
C PHE A 33 2.32 -19.87 -20.73
N VAL A 34 1.67 -19.71 -19.58
CA VAL A 34 2.35 -19.42 -18.31
C VAL A 34 3.28 -20.54 -17.88
N ARG A 35 2.91 -21.78 -18.20
CA ARG A 35 3.72 -22.94 -17.88
C ARG A 35 5.00 -23.02 -18.72
N ILE A 36 4.90 -22.79 -20.03
CA ILE A 36 5.99 -23.13 -20.97
C ILE A 36 6.75 -21.90 -21.45
N ALA A 37 6.11 -20.75 -21.65
CA ALA A 37 6.78 -19.55 -22.14
C ALA A 37 7.97 -19.10 -21.26
N PRO A 38 7.89 -19.14 -19.90
CA PRO A 38 9.02 -18.78 -19.04
C PRO A 38 10.21 -19.75 -19.09
N ALA A 39 10.05 -20.94 -19.68
CA ALA A 39 11.18 -21.83 -19.92
C ALA A 39 12.08 -21.33 -21.07
N VAL A 40 11.54 -20.48 -21.95
CA VAL A 40 12.30 -19.84 -23.03
C VAL A 40 12.93 -18.56 -22.48
N ALA A 41 14.26 -18.54 -22.41
CA ALA A 41 15.00 -17.43 -21.82
C ALA A 41 14.68 -16.09 -22.49
N GLY A 42 14.32 -15.10 -21.67
CA GLY A 42 14.05 -13.72 -22.09
C GLY A 42 12.66 -13.46 -22.65
N VAL A 43 11.85 -14.50 -22.89
CA VAL A 43 10.53 -14.35 -23.51
C VAL A 43 9.43 -14.08 -22.48
N ALA A 44 9.50 -14.68 -21.29
CA ALA A 44 8.57 -14.42 -20.19
C ALA A 44 9.22 -14.74 -18.83
N ASP A 45 8.75 -14.11 -17.75
CA ASP A 45 9.09 -14.50 -16.39
C ASP A 45 7.93 -15.26 -15.76
N ARG A 46 8.25 -16.18 -14.85
CA ARG A 46 7.23 -16.90 -14.09
C ARG A 46 6.31 -15.95 -13.31
N SER A 47 6.84 -14.90 -12.69
CA SER A 47 6.09 -13.95 -11.85
C SER A 47 5.14 -13.02 -12.62
N THR A 48 5.48 -12.67 -13.87
CA THR A 48 4.70 -11.71 -14.69
C THR A 48 4.04 -12.36 -15.91
N SER A 49 4.29 -13.64 -16.19
CA SER A 49 3.75 -14.40 -17.33
C SER A 49 2.23 -14.28 -17.49
N HIS A 50 1.47 -14.31 -16.39
CA HIS A 50 0.01 -14.13 -16.43
C HIS A 50 -0.40 -12.75 -16.93
N LYS A 51 0.30 -11.67 -16.50
CA LYS A 51 0.00 -10.32 -16.99
C LYS A 51 0.44 -10.15 -18.43
N LEU A 52 1.60 -10.70 -18.79
CA LEU A 52 2.07 -10.71 -20.17
C LEU A 52 1.06 -11.40 -21.09
N PHE A 53 0.54 -12.57 -20.68
CA PHE A 53 -0.52 -13.25 -21.41
C PHE A 53 -1.77 -12.39 -21.55
N LYS A 54 -2.28 -11.82 -20.45
CA LYS A 54 -3.46 -10.95 -20.46
C LYS A 54 -3.27 -9.74 -21.38
N THR A 55 -2.07 -9.18 -21.40
CA THR A 55 -1.71 -8.02 -22.22
C THR A 55 -1.64 -8.37 -23.71
N LEU A 56 -1.07 -9.52 -24.05
CA LEU A 56 -1.01 -10.00 -25.43
C LEU A 56 -2.39 -10.42 -25.95
N ALA A 57 -3.11 -11.25 -25.19
CA ALA A 57 -4.43 -11.75 -25.56
C ALA A 57 -5.49 -10.61 -25.58
N GLY A 58 -5.39 -9.62 -24.69
CA GLY A 58 -6.41 -8.60 -24.51
C GLY A 58 -7.74 -9.24 -24.09
N ASP A 59 -8.79 -8.98 -24.87
CA ASP A 59 -10.11 -9.58 -24.68
C ASP A 59 -10.26 -10.96 -25.34
N GLU A 60 -9.26 -11.41 -26.10
CA GLU A 60 -9.30 -12.71 -26.76
C GLU A 60 -9.06 -13.86 -25.76
N LYS A 61 -9.65 -15.02 -26.04
CA LYS A 61 -9.52 -16.22 -25.20
C LYS A 61 -8.11 -16.86 -25.22
N GLY A 62 -7.21 -16.39 -26.09
CA GLY A 62 -5.86 -16.94 -26.23
C GLY A 62 -4.98 -16.16 -27.19
N ILE A 63 -3.72 -16.57 -27.30
CA ILE A 63 -2.73 -15.93 -28.18
C ILE A 63 -2.65 -16.68 -29.50
N SER A 64 -2.82 -15.95 -30.61
CA SER A 64 -2.64 -16.47 -31.97
C SER A 64 -1.16 -16.59 -32.36
N LEU A 65 -0.86 -17.48 -33.30
CA LEU A 65 0.52 -17.66 -33.80
C LEU A 65 1.06 -16.37 -34.41
N LYS A 66 0.25 -15.65 -35.19
CA LYS A 66 0.63 -14.37 -35.81
C LYS A 66 1.03 -13.31 -34.78
N LEU A 67 0.24 -13.16 -33.72
CA LEU A 67 0.56 -12.20 -32.66
C LEU A 67 1.85 -12.59 -31.94
N TRP A 68 2.03 -13.89 -31.68
CA TRP A 68 3.24 -14.40 -31.06
C TRP A 68 4.50 -14.18 -31.91
N THR A 69 4.44 -14.43 -33.22
CA THR A 69 5.57 -14.19 -34.12
C THR A 69 5.94 -12.72 -34.15
N THR A 70 4.94 -11.81 -34.25
CA THR A 70 5.20 -10.36 -34.17
C THR A 70 5.84 -9.97 -32.84
N TYR A 71 5.38 -10.52 -31.72
CA TYR A 71 5.98 -10.29 -30.41
C TYR A 71 7.45 -10.70 -30.34
N VAL A 72 7.77 -11.91 -30.79
CA VAL A 72 9.14 -12.43 -30.78
C VAL A 72 10.03 -11.65 -31.75
N GLU A 73 9.53 -11.26 -32.92
CA GLU A 73 10.27 -10.44 -33.88
C GLU A 73 10.63 -9.07 -33.29
N GLU A 74 9.69 -8.39 -32.64
CA GLU A 74 9.96 -7.11 -31.98
C GLU A 74 10.93 -7.26 -30.80
N LEU A 75 10.81 -8.32 -29.99
CA LEU A 75 11.80 -8.62 -28.95
C LEU A 75 13.22 -8.75 -29.53
N LEU A 76 13.36 -9.47 -30.65
CA LEU A 76 14.64 -9.65 -31.31
C LEU A 76 15.17 -8.33 -31.90
N LYS A 77 14.31 -7.48 -32.46
CA LYS A 77 14.68 -6.15 -32.96
C LYS A 77 15.19 -5.26 -31.84
N VAL A 78 14.48 -5.19 -30.71
CA VAL A 78 14.92 -4.41 -29.54
C VAL A 78 16.27 -4.92 -29.02
N HIS A 79 16.44 -6.24 -28.90
CA HIS A 79 17.69 -6.82 -28.44
C HIS A 79 18.87 -6.55 -29.39
N LYS A 80 18.66 -6.67 -30.70
CA LYS A 80 19.68 -6.35 -31.73
C LYS A 80 20.01 -4.86 -31.75
N GLY A 81 19.00 -4.00 -31.65
CA GLY A 81 19.17 -2.54 -31.59
C GLY A 81 20.06 -2.15 -30.42
N ARG A 82 19.72 -2.63 -29.22
CA ARG A 82 20.50 -2.40 -28.00
C ARG A 82 21.97 -2.83 -28.11
N LYS A 83 22.24 -4.04 -28.62
CA LYS A 83 23.60 -4.53 -28.84
C LYS A 83 24.39 -3.64 -29.81
N SER A 84 23.73 -3.18 -30.88
CA SER A 84 24.36 -2.32 -31.88
C SER A 84 24.73 -0.95 -31.31
N TYR A 85 23.89 -0.39 -30.42
CA TYR A 85 24.18 0.86 -29.71
C TYR A 85 25.35 0.73 -28.73
N GLN A 86 25.40 -0.37 -27.97
CA GLN A 86 26.49 -0.61 -27.02
C GLN A 86 27.87 -0.71 -27.70
N ILE A 87 27.90 -1.14 -28.97
CA ILE A 87 29.13 -1.18 -29.78
C ILE A 87 29.52 0.20 -30.34
N ARG A 88 28.53 1.09 -30.53
CA ARG A 88 28.74 2.41 -31.16
C ARG A 88 29.20 3.48 -30.16
N GLU A 89 28.79 3.41 -28.89
CA GLU A 89 29.11 4.41 -27.86
C GLU A 89 30.16 3.88 -26.87
N ASN A 90 31.44 4.17 -27.14
CA ASN A 90 32.58 3.86 -26.24
C ASN A 90 32.67 4.80 -25.01
N LEU A 91 31.63 5.59 -24.73
CA LEU A 91 31.63 6.64 -23.70
C LEU A 91 31.15 6.17 -22.31
N LEU A 92 30.61 4.96 -22.20
CA LEU A 92 30.16 4.39 -20.93
C LEU A 92 31.25 3.57 -20.24
N PRO A 93 31.27 3.53 -18.89
CA PRO A 93 32.14 2.61 -18.16
C PRO A 93 31.93 1.17 -18.62
N SER A 94 33.02 0.39 -18.79
CA SER A 94 32.99 -1.00 -19.28
C SER A 94 32.16 -1.98 -18.43
N THR A 95 31.74 -1.54 -17.25
CA THR A 95 30.93 -2.30 -16.29
C THR A 95 29.42 -2.12 -16.46
N GLU A 96 28.96 -1.11 -17.19
CA GLU A 96 27.53 -0.79 -17.30
C GLU A 96 26.92 -1.28 -18.63
N THR A 97 25.67 -1.75 -18.57
CA THR A 97 24.94 -2.22 -19.74
C THR A 97 23.77 -1.30 -20.06
N VAL A 98 23.69 -0.86 -21.32
CA VAL A 98 22.60 0.00 -21.79
C VAL A 98 21.30 -0.79 -21.87
N LEU A 99 20.22 -0.25 -21.28
CA LEU A 99 18.90 -0.87 -21.21
C LEU A 99 17.91 -0.19 -22.14
N CYS A 100 17.82 1.14 -22.06
CA CYS A 100 16.90 1.95 -22.87
C CYS A 100 17.57 3.24 -23.32
N ILE A 101 17.21 3.71 -24.51
CA ILE A 101 17.66 4.99 -25.04
C ILE A 101 16.43 5.74 -25.54
N ALA A 102 16.23 6.96 -25.05
CA ALA A 102 15.31 7.93 -25.63
C ALA A 102 16.14 8.91 -26.45
N SER A 103 16.43 8.52 -27.70
CA SER A 103 17.10 9.36 -28.68
C SER A 103 16.23 9.42 -29.93
N SER A 104 15.54 10.54 -30.14
CA SER A 104 15.06 10.87 -31.47
C SER A 104 15.08 12.37 -31.67
N ASN A 105 15.56 12.80 -32.85
CA ASN A 105 15.60 14.21 -33.25
C ASN A 105 14.19 14.86 -33.30
N LYS A 106 13.12 14.05 -33.24
CA LYS A 106 11.72 14.51 -33.28
C LYS A 106 11.01 14.48 -31.92
N ARG A 107 11.57 13.79 -30.91
CA ARG A 107 10.93 13.56 -29.59
C ARG A 107 11.98 13.44 -28.46
N ALA A 108 12.74 14.50 -28.24
CA ALA A 108 13.71 14.61 -27.15
C ALA A 108 13.01 14.56 -25.78
N VAL A 109 13.74 14.13 -24.74
CA VAL A 109 13.28 14.19 -23.35
C VAL A 109 13.63 15.57 -22.80
N LEU A 110 12.69 16.21 -22.11
CA LEU A 110 12.90 17.54 -21.54
C LEU A 110 13.30 17.40 -20.07
N LYS A 111 14.49 17.86 -19.70
CA LYS A 111 14.91 17.96 -18.30
C LYS A 111 14.58 19.34 -17.75
N TRP A 112 13.76 19.38 -16.71
CA TRP A 112 13.38 20.63 -16.05
C TRP A 112 14.40 21.01 -14.98
N LYS A 113 14.85 22.26 -15.01
CA LYS A 113 15.69 22.89 -13.99
C LYS A 113 15.32 24.36 -13.85
N ASN A 114 14.98 24.83 -12.64
CA ASN A 114 14.59 26.22 -12.37
C ASN A 114 13.52 26.76 -13.34
N ASN A 115 12.42 26.01 -13.56
CA ASN A 115 11.35 26.33 -14.51
C ASN A 115 11.77 26.44 -15.99
N MET A 116 12.99 26.02 -16.35
CA MET A 116 13.46 25.91 -17.73
C MET A 116 13.56 24.44 -18.16
N ALA A 117 13.08 24.12 -19.36
CA ALA A 117 13.11 22.79 -19.93
C ALA A 117 14.24 22.66 -20.96
N TRP A 118 15.17 21.74 -20.72
CA TRP A 118 16.32 21.48 -21.58
C TRP A 118 16.10 20.19 -22.38
N PRO A 119 16.05 20.25 -23.72
CA PRO A 119 15.92 19.05 -24.54
C PRO A 119 17.22 18.26 -24.56
N GLY A 120 17.11 16.94 -24.37
CA GLY A 120 18.26 16.06 -24.38
C GLY A 120 17.92 14.62 -24.73
N LYS A 121 19.00 13.84 -24.85
CA LYS A 121 18.96 12.38 -24.98
C LYS A 121 19.11 11.76 -23.60
N LEU A 122 18.22 10.82 -23.29
CA LEU A 122 18.24 10.08 -22.03
C LEU A 122 18.65 8.63 -22.28
N THR A 123 19.64 8.15 -21.54
CA THR A 123 20.13 6.76 -21.59
C THR A 123 20.00 6.13 -20.21
N LEU A 124 19.32 4.99 -20.14
CA LEU A 124 19.20 4.17 -18.93
C LEU A 124 20.17 3.00 -18.99
N THR A 125 21.00 2.86 -17.96
CA THR A 125 21.85 1.68 -17.74
C THR A 125 21.34 0.85 -16.58
N ASP A 126 21.97 -0.30 -16.36
CA ASP A 126 21.74 -1.13 -15.19
C ASP A 126 22.22 -0.50 -13.87
N HIS A 127 22.90 0.65 -13.88
CA HIS A 127 23.40 1.33 -12.68
C HIS A 127 22.94 2.79 -12.55
N ALA A 128 22.73 3.50 -13.67
CA ALA A 128 22.53 4.95 -13.66
C ALA A 128 21.68 5.45 -14.83
N LEU A 129 21.22 6.70 -14.71
CA LEU A 129 20.67 7.49 -15.81
C LEU A 129 21.73 8.47 -16.31
N TYR A 130 21.85 8.58 -17.63
CA TYR A 130 22.68 9.57 -18.30
C TYR A 130 21.81 10.51 -19.10
N PHE A 131 22.05 11.82 -18.96
CA PHE A 131 21.37 12.85 -19.73
C PHE A 131 22.38 13.70 -20.50
N GLU A 132 22.20 13.74 -21.82
CA GLU A 132 23.04 14.48 -22.76
C GLU A 132 22.20 15.63 -23.36
N GLU A 133 22.57 16.87 -23.06
CA GLU A 133 21.88 18.06 -23.57
C GLU A 133 22.15 18.25 -25.08
N ILE A 134 21.10 18.49 -25.86
CA ILE A 134 21.23 18.79 -27.30
C ILE A 134 21.49 20.30 -27.45
N GLY A 135 22.75 20.72 -27.52
CA GLY A 135 23.17 22.11 -27.70
C GLY A 135 23.62 22.44 -29.13
N LEU A 136 23.42 23.69 -29.56
CA LEU A 136 23.81 24.19 -30.90
C LEU A 136 25.32 24.43 -31.09
N ILE A 137 26.12 24.51 -30.01
CA ILE A 137 27.51 25.05 -30.10
C ILE A 137 28.58 24.11 -29.49
N SER A 138 28.25 23.14 -28.63
CA SER A 138 29.17 22.05 -28.23
C SER A 138 28.39 20.92 -27.54
N GLN A 139 28.77 19.66 -27.78
CA GLN A 139 28.31 18.54 -26.95
C GLN A 139 28.86 18.72 -25.54
N LYS A 140 27.98 18.86 -24.54
CA LYS A 140 28.37 18.83 -23.12
C LYS A 140 28.53 17.38 -22.67
N GLU A 141 29.42 17.14 -21.71
CA GLU A 141 29.56 15.82 -21.09
C GLU A 141 28.23 15.35 -20.48
N PRO A 142 27.90 14.05 -20.61
CA PRO A 142 26.64 13.52 -20.11
C PRO A 142 26.59 13.59 -18.58
N ILE A 143 25.52 14.17 -18.05
CA ILE A 143 25.31 14.22 -16.60
C ILE A 143 24.83 12.83 -16.16
N ARG A 144 25.41 12.29 -15.08
CA ARG A 144 25.08 10.97 -14.51
C ARG A 144 24.27 11.10 -13.22
N LEU A 145 23.20 10.32 -13.10
CA LEU A 145 22.42 10.12 -11.86
C LEU A 145 22.48 8.64 -11.46
N ASP A 146 22.99 8.37 -10.26
CA ASP A 146 23.16 7.01 -9.74
C ASP A 146 21.81 6.44 -9.24
N LEU A 147 21.46 5.21 -9.66
CA LEU A 147 20.25 4.49 -9.24
C LEU A 147 20.55 3.36 -8.25
N THR A 148 21.83 3.14 -7.93
CA THR A 148 22.26 2.03 -7.08
C THR A 148 22.09 2.30 -5.58
N ARG A 149 21.80 3.54 -5.18
CA ARG A 149 21.73 3.93 -3.77
C ARG A 149 20.46 3.43 -3.10
N GLN A 150 20.45 3.43 -1.76
CA GLN A 150 19.29 2.96 -0.98
C GLN A 150 18.13 3.96 -0.99
N GLY A 151 18.42 5.25 -1.14
CA GLY A 151 17.44 6.34 -1.20
C GLY A 151 16.93 6.67 -2.60
N SER A 152 17.32 5.91 -3.63
CA SER A 152 16.90 6.21 -4.99
C SER A 152 15.42 5.90 -5.16
N CYS A 153 14.65 6.88 -5.62
CA CYS A 153 13.23 6.71 -5.90
C CYS A 153 12.85 7.32 -7.25
N VAL A 154 11.73 6.85 -7.76
CA VAL A 154 11.13 7.35 -8.99
C VAL A 154 9.63 7.50 -8.77
N GLU A 155 9.10 8.66 -9.10
CA GLU A 155 7.68 8.96 -8.94
C GLU A 155 7.12 9.60 -10.21
N LYS A 156 5.81 9.42 -10.43
CA LYS A 156 5.11 10.12 -11.50
C LYS A 156 4.91 11.56 -11.06
N ALA A 157 5.37 12.50 -11.89
CA ALA A 157 5.32 13.92 -11.58
C ALA A 157 4.44 14.67 -12.60
N ARG A 158 3.87 15.79 -12.17
CA ARG A 158 3.13 16.70 -13.03
C ARG A 158 3.96 17.92 -13.35
N VAL A 159 3.93 18.34 -14.61
CA VAL A 159 4.65 19.51 -15.10
C VAL A 159 3.74 20.38 -15.93
N GLY A 160 4.13 21.63 -16.13
CA GLY A 160 3.42 22.56 -16.96
C GLY A 160 4.11 23.92 -16.99
N PRO A 161 3.71 24.77 -17.95
CA PRO A 161 4.33 26.07 -18.12
C PRO A 161 4.23 26.90 -16.83
N LEU A 162 5.28 27.65 -16.52
CA LEU A 162 5.37 28.52 -15.33
C LEU A 162 5.22 27.78 -13.97
N GLY A 163 5.56 26.49 -13.90
CA GLY A 163 5.52 25.72 -12.65
C GLY A 163 4.12 25.19 -12.28
N SER A 164 3.17 25.25 -13.21
CA SER A 164 1.83 24.73 -13.00
C SER A 164 1.77 23.21 -13.20
N ALA A 165 1.16 22.46 -12.26
CA ALA A 165 1.12 20.99 -12.30
C ALA A 165 -0.03 20.43 -13.18
N PHE A 166 -0.16 20.89 -14.43
CA PHE A 166 -1.29 20.54 -15.31
C PHE A 166 -1.12 19.24 -16.09
N PHE A 167 0.09 18.93 -16.57
CA PHE A 167 0.31 17.78 -17.43
C PHE A 167 0.85 16.60 -16.65
N ASP A 168 0.12 15.50 -16.76
CA ASP A 168 0.61 14.17 -16.47
C ASP A 168 1.57 13.70 -17.60
N SER A 169 2.70 14.40 -17.79
CA SER A 169 3.78 14.05 -18.75
C SER A 169 5.18 13.76 -18.15
N ALA A 170 5.45 14.02 -16.86
CA ALA A 170 6.79 13.87 -16.28
C ALA A 170 7.01 12.72 -15.28
N VAL A 171 8.29 12.45 -15.01
CA VAL A 171 8.81 11.54 -13.99
C VAL A 171 9.85 12.30 -13.16
N SER A 172 9.76 12.22 -11.84
CA SER A 172 10.81 12.68 -10.93
C SER A 172 11.70 11.51 -10.53
N VAL A 173 13.01 11.68 -10.61
CA VAL A 173 14.00 10.67 -10.22
C VAL A 173 15.01 11.29 -9.27
N SER A 174 15.19 10.71 -8.09
CA SER A 174 16.21 11.12 -7.14
C SER A 174 17.16 9.97 -6.83
N SER A 175 18.41 10.30 -6.51
CA SER A 175 19.44 9.33 -6.11
C SER A 175 19.38 9.05 -4.61
N ASP A 176 19.03 10.06 -3.81
CA ASP A 176 18.78 9.97 -2.37
C ASP A 176 17.77 11.03 -1.94
N SER A 177 17.33 10.99 -0.68
CA SER A 177 16.32 11.89 -0.13
C SER A 177 16.77 13.34 0.03
N GLN A 178 18.07 13.63 -0.15
CA GLN A 178 18.65 14.98 -0.01
C GLN A 178 19.11 15.58 -1.34
N SER A 179 19.23 14.76 -2.39
CA SER A 179 19.65 15.19 -3.72
C SER A 179 18.49 15.84 -4.48
N GLU A 180 18.82 16.85 -5.29
CA GLU A 180 17.89 17.47 -6.24
C GLU A 180 17.31 16.41 -7.19
N ALA A 181 15.98 16.25 -7.17
CA ALA A 181 15.29 15.30 -8.02
C ALA A 181 15.30 15.78 -9.48
N TRP A 182 15.68 14.90 -10.40
CA TRP A 182 15.60 15.17 -11.83
C TRP A 182 14.16 15.06 -12.28
N LEU A 183 13.62 16.14 -12.80
CA LEU A 183 12.29 16.18 -13.37
C LEU A 183 12.40 16.02 -14.89
N LEU A 184 11.99 14.86 -15.39
CA LEU A 184 12.12 14.44 -16.79
C LEU A 184 10.73 14.36 -17.41
N GLU A 185 10.46 15.24 -18.37
CA GLU A 185 9.20 15.26 -19.11
C GLU A 185 9.29 14.48 -20.43
N PHE A 186 8.28 13.64 -20.65
CA PHE A 186 8.10 12.85 -21.84
C PHE A 186 6.84 13.34 -22.56
N VAL A 187 7.05 14.13 -23.61
CA VAL A 187 5.93 14.66 -24.39
C VAL A 187 5.33 13.56 -25.27
N ASP A 188 4.11 13.14 -24.93
CA ASP A 188 3.36 12.08 -25.60
C ASP A 188 2.11 12.63 -26.28
N PHE A 189 2.20 12.92 -27.58
CA PHE A 189 1.04 13.33 -28.39
C PHE A 189 0.24 12.14 -28.96
N GLY A 190 0.69 10.88 -28.74
CA GLY A 190 0.23 9.71 -29.50
C GLY A 190 -0.24 8.50 -28.70
N GLY A 191 -0.49 8.62 -27.39
CA GLY A 191 -0.97 7.49 -26.56
C GLY A 191 0.07 6.36 -26.37
N GLU A 192 1.35 6.63 -26.60
CA GLU A 192 2.45 5.65 -26.52
C GLU A 192 2.93 5.37 -25.09
N MET A 193 2.32 6.01 -24.09
CA MET A 193 2.63 5.90 -22.65
C MET A 193 4.14 5.89 -22.35
N ARG A 194 4.93 6.73 -23.04
CA ARG A 194 6.39 6.74 -22.92
C ARG A 194 6.79 7.08 -21.50
N ARG A 195 6.11 8.04 -20.87
CA ARG A 195 6.33 8.36 -19.45
C ARG A 195 6.19 7.11 -18.57
N ASP A 196 5.10 6.36 -18.71
CA ASP A 196 4.85 5.19 -17.87
C ASP A 196 5.81 4.03 -18.15
N VAL A 197 6.24 3.85 -19.40
CA VAL A 197 7.27 2.87 -19.76
C VAL A 197 8.63 3.25 -19.16
N TRP A 198 9.00 4.53 -19.21
CA TRP A 198 10.25 5.02 -18.60
C TRP A 198 10.20 4.93 -17.08
N HIS A 199 9.08 5.33 -16.47
CA HIS A 199 8.84 5.14 -15.04
C HIS A 199 9.03 3.67 -14.65
N ALA A 200 8.34 2.74 -15.32
CA ALA A 200 8.46 1.32 -15.02
C ALA A 200 9.88 0.76 -15.25
N SER A 201 10.59 1.22 -16.27
CA SER A 201 11.97 0.80 -16.55
C SER A 201 12.94 1.28 -15.47
N ILE A 202 12.83 2.53 -15.02
CA ILE A 202 13.64 3.09 -13.93
C ILE A 202 13.29 2.42 -12.60
N SER A 203 12.00 2.23 -12.31
CA SER A 203 11.54 1.51 -11.11
C SER A 203 12.11 0.10 -11.04
N GLU A 204 12.24 -0.59 -12.17
CA GLU A 204 12.82 -1.93 -12.21
C GLU A 204 14.30 -1.94 -11.85
N VAL A 205 15.09 -1.00 -12.36
CA VAL A 205 16.53 -0.92 -12.06
C VAL A 205 16.74 -0.62 -10.57
N ILE A 206 15.98 0.32 -10.00
CA ILE A 206 16.00 0.60 -8.55
C ILE A 206 15.61 -0.65 -7.75
N SER A 207 14.55 -1.34 -8.19
CA SER A 207 14.04 -2.56 -7.55
C SER A 207 15.03 -3.73 -7.63
N LEU A 208 15.79 -3.84 -8.73
CA LEU A 208 16.88 -4.80 -8.89
C LEU A 208 17.97 -4.55 -7.85
N HIS A 209 18.45 -3.32 -7.71
CA HIS A 209 19.51 -3.01 -6.73
C HIS A 209 19.04 -3.23 -5.30
N ARG A 210 17.78 -2.92 -5.00
CA ARG A 210 17.17 -3.29 -3.72
C ARG A 210 17.15 -4.81 -3.52
N PHE A 211 16.74 -5.57 -4.54
CA PHE A 211 16.74 -7.03 -4.50
C PHE A 211 18.14 -7.61 -4.27
N LEU A 212 19.16 -7.12 -4.99
CA LEU A 212 20.55 -7.55 -4.82
C LEU A 212 21.07 -7.29 -3.40
N ARG A 213 20.67 -6.18 -2.76
CA ARG A 213 21.07 -5.87 -1.37
C ARG A 213 20.39 -6.77 -0.34
N GLU A 214 19.10 -7.04 -0.51
CA GLU A 214 18.28 -7.75 0.48
C GLU A 214 18.35 -9.28 0.35
N TYR A 215 18.51 -9.79 -0.87
CA TYR A 215 18.46 -11.21 -1.20
C TYR A 215 19.73 -11.73 -1.89
N GLY A 216 20.72 -10.87 -2.15
CA GLY A 216 22.01 -11.30 -2.68
C GLY A 216 23.07 -11.52 -1.59
N PRO A 217 24.13 -12.28 -1.89
CA PRO A 217 25.33 -12.32 -1.07
C PRO A 217 25.97 -10.93 -0.99
N LYS A 218 26.69 -10.64 0.10
CA LYS A 218 27.44 -9.38 0.23
C LYS A 218 28.51 -9.30 -0.86
N ASP A 219 28.75 -8.11 -1.41
CA ASP A 219 29.84 -7.92 -2.36
C ASP A 219 31.17 -8.32 -1.69
N GLY A 220 31.95 -9.19 -2.34
CA GLY A 220 33.20 -9.73 -1.80
C GLY A 220 33.07 -10.94 -0.87
N ASP A 221 31.87 -11.47 -0.65
CA ASP A 221 31.66 -12.67 0.18
C ASP A 221 32.33 -13.92 -0.43
N GLN A 222 33.22 -14.56 0.33
CA GLN A 222 33.97 -15.74 -0.10
C GLN A 222 33.07 -16.97 -0.25
N SER A 223 31.94 -17.04 0.47
CA SER A 223 31.01 -18.19 0.42
C SER A 223 30.36 -18.39 -0.95
N VAL A 224 30.38 -17.37 -1.82
CA VAL A 224 29.94 -17.45 -3.22
C VAL A 224 30.80 -18.44 -4.04
N ARG A 225 32.04 -18.74 -3.60
CA ARG A 225 32.89 -19.75 -4.22
C ARG A 225 32.48 -21.18 -3.85
N CYS A 226 31.80 -21.37 -2.71
CA CYS A 226 31.40 -22.68 -2.21
C CYS A 226 30.24 -23.29 -2.99
N VAL A 227 29.44 -22.45 -3.66
CA VAL A 227 28.25 -22.86 -4.42
C VAL A 227 28.47 -22.66 -5.91
N TYR A 228 28.30 -23.73 -6.69
CA TYR A 228 28.54 -23.69 -8.12
C TYR A 228 27.61 -22.70 -8.83
N GLY A 229 28.20 -21.79 -9.60
CA GLY A 229 27.46 -20.82 -10.41
C GLY A 229 26.90 -19.62 -9.62
N ALA A 230 27.07 -19.56 -8.29
CA ALA A 230 26.62 -18.43 -7.48
C ALA A 230 27.29 -17.10 -7.88
N GLN A 231 28.54 -17.14 -8.37
CA GLN A 231 29.25 -15.97 -8.93
C GLN A 231 28.51 -15.33 -10.11
N LYS A 232 27.73 -16.12 -10.85
CA LYS A 232 26.91 -15.64 -11.98
C LYS A 232 25.54 -15.12 -11.53
N GLY A 233 25.17 -15.23 -10.26
CA GLY A 233 23.86 -14.86 -9.74
C GLY A 233 23.50 -13.39 -9.97
N LYS A 234 24.43 -12.45 -9.64
CA LYS A 234 24.25 -11.01 -9.91
C LYS A 234 24.01 -10.73 -11.40
N LYS A 235 24.75 -11.40 -12.28
CA LYS A 235 24.57 -11.30 -13.75
C LYS A 235 23.24 -11.89 -14.21
N ARG A 236 22.77 -12.99 -13.61
CA ARG A 236 21.45 -13.59 -13.92
C ARG A 236 20.30 -12.66 -13.52
N ALA A 237 20.35 -12.06 -12.33
CA ALA A 237 19.35 -11.09 -11.87
C ALA A 237 19.32 -9.84 -12.75
N THR A 238 20.49 -9.32 -13.13
CA THR A 238 20.62 -8.19 -14.06
C THR A 238 20.07 -8.54 -15.44
N MET A 239 20.36 -9.74 -15.95
CA MET A 239 19.80 -10.25 -17.21
C MET A 239 18.27 -10.40 -17.16
N SER A 240 17.72 -10.79 -16.00
CA SER A 240 16.27 -10.85 -15.79
C SER A 240 15.63 -9.47 -15.96
N THR A 241 16.21 -8.45 -15.33
CA THR A 241 15.79 -7.05 -15.44
C THR A 241 15.87 -6.53 -16.87
N ILE A 242 17.01 -6.78 -17.54
CA ILE A 242 17.22 -6.51 -18.96
C ILE A 242 16.08 -7.08 -19.82
N ASN A 243 15.72 -8.35 -19.58
CA ASN A 243 14.69 -9.03 -20.35
C ASN A 243 13.29 -8.48 -20.02
N SER A 244 13.01 -8.09 -18.76
CA SER A 244 11.78 -7.41 -18.37
C SER A 244 11.58 -6.10 -19.12
N ILE A 245 12.62 -5.27 -19.17
CA ILE A 245 12.59 -3.98 -19.87
C ILE A 245 12.50 -4.18 -21.39
N THR A 246 13.24 -5.13 -21.95
CA THR A 246 13.17 -5.47 -23.39
C THR A 246 11.75 -5.89 -23.79
N ARG A 247 11.07 -6.67 -22.94
CA ARG A 247 9.67 -7.07 -23.17
C ARG A 247 8.71 -5.91 -23.09
N LEU A 248 8.93 -5.00 -22.15
CA LEU A 248 8.13 -3.78 -22.02
C LEU A 248 8.24 -2.92 -23.29
N GLN A 249 9.46 -2.72 -23.80
CA GLN A 249 9.71 -1.99 -25.05
C GLN A 249 9.07 -2.69 -26.26
N ALA A 250 9.19 -4.02 -26.38
CA ALA A 250 8.55 -4.76 -27.47
C ALA A 250 7.02 -4.61 -27.44
N LEU A 251 6.39 -4.66 -26.26
CA LEU A 251 4.95 -4.43 -26.11
C LEU A 251 4.54 -3.00 -26.46
N GLN A 252 5.39 -2.02 -26.14
CA GLN A 252 5.20 -0.63 -26.54
C GLN A 252 5.19 -0.48 -28.07
N PHE A 253 6.14 -1.12 -28.79
CA PHE A 253 6.19 -1.08 -30.26
C PHE A 253 4.98 -1.75 -30.92
N ILE A 254 4.44 -2.81 -30.30
CA ILE A 254 3.23 -3.50 -30.79
C ILE A 254 1.94 -2.75 -30.40
N ARG A 255 2.03 -1.67 -29.61
CA ARG A 255 0.91 -0.87 -29.09
C ARG A 255 -0.12 -1.70 -28.31
N LYS A 256 0.34 -2.74 -27.62
CA LYS A 256 -0.46 -3.54 -26.68
C LYS A 256 0.07 -3.37 -25.26
N LEU A 257 0.16 -2.13 -24.78
CA LEU A 257 0.60 -1.88 -23.41
C LEU A 257 -0.59 -2.04 -22.44
N SER A 258 -0.32 -2.59 -21.27
CA SER A 258 -1.28 -2.65 -20.15
C SER A 258 -1.52 -1.26 -19.56
N GLU A 259 -2.70 -1.02 -18.99
CA GLU A 259 -3.05 0.24 -18.28
C GLU A 259 -2.02 0.60 -17.20
N ASP A 260 -1.41 -0.42 -16.59
CA ASP A 260 -0.28 -0.25 -15.67
C ASP A 260 0.96 -1.02 -16.14
N PRO A 261 1.94 -0.34 -16.75
CA PRO A 261 3.22 -0.92 -17.18
C PRO A 261 4.04 -1.55 -16.05
N LEU A 262 3.89 -1.10 -14.80
CA LEU A 262 4.64 -1.63 -13.66
C LEU A 262 4.32 -3.11 -13.40
N LYS A 263 3.10 -3.56 -13.70
CA LYS A 263 2.69 -4.95 -13.49
C LYS A 263 3.39 -5.94 -14.43
N LEU A 264 3.98 -5.47 -15.52
CA LEU A 264 4.67 -6.30 -16.51
C LEU A 264 6.13 -6.57 -16.17
N VAL A 265 6.67 -5.78 -15.25
CA VAL A 265 8.08 -5.75 -14.93
C VAL A 265 8.32 -6.49 -13.60
N GLN A 266 9.40 -7.26 -13.47
CA GLN A 266 9.49 -8.34 -12.49
C GLN A 266 9.64 -7.85 -11.05
N PHE A 267 10.71 -7.13 -10.74
CA PHE A 267 11.04 -6.77 -9.36
C PHE A 267 10.13 -5.68 -8.83
N SER A 268 9.85 -4.66 -9.63
CA SER A 268 8.91 -3.57 -9.30
C SER A 268 7.50 -4.08 -9.00
N TYR A 269 6.98 -5.02 -9.80
CA TYR A 269 5.71 -5.69 -9.49
C TYR A 269 5.77 -6.42 -8.15
N LEU A 270 6.84 -7.21 -7.91
CA LEU A 270 6.94 -8.03 -6.70
C LEU A 270 7.05 -7.21 -5.42
N TRP A 271 7.61 -6.00 -5.46
CA TRP A 271 7.64 -5.12 -4.30
C TRP A 271 6.26 -4.60 -3.91
N ASN A 272 5.36 -4.42 -4.88
CA ASN A 272 4.00 -3.92 -4.66
C ASN A 272 2.96 -5.05 -4.47
N ALA A 273 3.32 -6.28 -4.82
CA ALA A 273 2.40 -7.41 -4.80
C ALA A 273 2.33 -8.09 -3.42
N PRO A 274 1.13 -8.51 -2.96
CA PRO A 274 1.01 -9.32 -1.77
C PRO A 274 1.75 -10.65 -1.95
N PHE A 275 2.50 -11.07 -0.93
CA PHE A 275 3.39 -12.25 -0.96
C PHE A 275 4.52 -12.18 -2.00
N GLY A 276 4.79 -11.00 -2.58
CA GLY A 276 5.88 -10.83 -3.54
C GLY A 276 7.26 -11.14 -2.95
N HIS A 277 7.44 -10.95 -1.63
CA HIS A 277 8.66 -11.32 -0.92
C HIS A 277 8.98 -12.82 -1.00
N VAL A 278 7.96 -13.70 -1.00
CA VAL A 278 8.17 -15.16 -1.15
C VAL A 278 8.67 -15.48 -2.57
N VAL A 279 8.17 -14.77 -3.57
CA VAL A 279 8.66 -14.90 -4.96
C VAL A 279 10.10 -14.40 -5.07
N CYS A 280 10.43 -13.27 -4.43
CA CYS A 280 11.81 -12.78 -4.37
C CYS A 280 12.76 -13.80 -3.72
N GLN A 281 12.35 -14.44 -2.64
CA GLN A 281 13.14 -15.53 -2.01
C GLN A 281 13.36 -16.69 -2.98
N ALA A 282 12.31 -17.17 -3.65
CA ALA A 282 12.42 -18.25 -4.63
C ALA A 282 13.30 -17.86 -5.82
N LEU A 283 13.23 -16.61 -6.29
CA LEU A 283 14.12 -16.08 -7.34
C LEU A 283 15.57 -16.01 -6.87
N ALA A 284 15.82 -15.64 -5.61
CA ALA A 284 17.17 -15.63 -5.05
C ALA A 284 17.78 -17.04 -5.01
N VAL A 285 17.00 -18.03 -4.59
CA VAL A 285 17.41 -19.44 -4.65
C VAL A 285 17.70 -19.86 -6.09
N ASN A 286 16.89 -19.43 -7.07
CA ASN A 286 17.13 -19.75 -8.48
C ASN A 286 18.40 -19.08 -9.05
N PHE A 287 18.67 -17.82 -8.68
CA PHE A 287 19.81 -17.06 -9.20
C PHE A 287 21.14 -17.49 -8.61
N TRP A 288 21.23 -17.63 -7.29
CA TRP A 288 22.47 -17.93 -6.57
C TRP A 288 22.61 -19.39 -6.13
N GLY A 289 21.50 -20.12 -6.00
CA GLY A 289 21.55 -21.52 -5.60
C GLY A 289 22.29 -22.38 -6.63
N GLY A 290 22.99 -23.40 -6.15
CA GLY A 290 23.73 -24.36 -6.96
C GLY A 290 24.19 -25.55 -6.12
N PRO A 291 24.76 -26.60 -6.76
CA PRO A 291 25.40 -27.67 -6.01
C PRO A 291 26.62 -27.14 -5.25
N LEU A 292 26.84 -27.68 -4.04
CA LEU A 292 28.01 -27.37 -3.22
C LEU A 292 29.26 -27.99 -3.86
N VAL A 293 30.30 -27.18 -4.10
CA VAL A 293 31.55 -27.60 -4.77
C VAL A 293 32.62 -28.02 -3.77
N THR A 294 32.64 -27.40 -2.59
CA THR A 294 33.61 -27.68 -1.54
C THR A 294 32.93 -28.41 -0.38
N LYS A 295 33.54 -29.49 0.12
CA LYS A 295 33.24 -30.00 1.47
C LYS A 295 33.59 -28.85 2.43
N MET A 296 32.58 -28.19 3.01
CA MET A 296 32.84 -27.30 4.13
C MET A 296 33.53 -28.14 5.20
N THR A 297 34.75 -27.77 5.59
CA THR A 297 35.40 -28.39 6.75
C THR A 297 34.46 -28.23 7.94
N GLU A 298 34.12 -29.34 8.59
CA GLU A 298 33.16 -29.46 9.69
C GLU A 298 33.44 -28.52 10.89
N THR A 299 34.57 -27.82 10.88
CA THR A 299 34.99 -26.83 11.88
C THR A 299 34.19 -25.52 11.86
N ASP A 300 33.65 -25.08 10.71
CA ASP A 300 32.85 -23.83 10.65
C ASP A 300 31.37 -24.02 11.03
N LEU A 301 30.94 -25.27 11.21
CA LEU A 301 29.60 -25.62 11.70
C LEU A 301 29.50 -25.58 13.23
N GLN A 302 30.62 -25.55 13.97
CA GLN A 302 30.64 -25.75 15.42
C GLN A 302 31.12 -24.55 16.27
N SER A 303 31.59 -23.43 15.71
CA SER A 303 32.18 -22.35 16.51
C SER A 303 31.18 -21.42 17.23
N SER A 304 29.97 -21.89 17.55
CA SER A 304 29.05 -21.18 18.45
C SER A 304 28.15 -22.16 19.21
N GLN A 305 28.74 -23.14 19.90
CA GLN A 305 28.03 -23.88 20.93
C GLN A 305 29.00 -24.29 22.06
N VAL A 306 29.05 -23.47 23.10
CA VAL A 306 29.36 -23.91 24.46
C VAL A 306 28.25 -23.36 25.34
N VAL A 307 27.14 -24.09 25.47
CA VAL A 307 26.32 -24.22 26.71
C VAL A 307 25.53 -25.54 26.60
N ASN A 308 25.48 -26.25 27.74
CA ASN A 308 25.05 -27.62 28.01
C ASN A 308 23.66 -28.07 27.49
N PRO A 309 23.41 -29.40 27.41
CA PRO A 309 22.19 -29.96 26.86
C PRO A 309 21.14 -30.18 27.95
N SER A 310 19.98 -29.52 27.83
CA SER A 310 18.73 -29.96 28.48
C SER A 310 17.52 -29.33 27.80
N ASP A 311 16.58 -30.20 27.43
CA ASP A 311 15.18 -30.01 27.08
C ASP A 311 14.78 -29.19 25.84
N ASP A 312 14.27 -29.95 24.85
CA ASP A 312 13.21 -29.63 23.89
C ASP A 312 12.94 -28.14 23.64
N MET A 313 13.61 -27.56 22.64
CA MET A 313 13.13 -26.52 21.71
C MET A 313 14.31 -26.01 20.88
N SER A 314 14.72 -26.73 19.83
CA SER A 314 15.66 -26.18 18.85
C SER A 314 15.27 -26.55 17.41
N GLU A 315 14.45 -25.69 16.79
CA GLU A 315 14.40 -25.52 15.33
C GLU A 315 15.81 -25.09 14.86
N HIS A 316 16.74 -26.04 14.72
CA HIS A 316 18.09 -25.78 14.25
C HIS A 316 18.06 -25.28 12.79
N SER A 317 18.59 -24.08 12.61
CA SER A 317 18.69 -23.30 11.38
C SER A 317 19.36 -24.04 10.21
N MET A 318 18.59 -24.43 9.19
CA MET A 318 19.11 -25.11 8.00
C MET A 318 19.21 -24.18 6.79
N HIS A 319 20.13 -24.52 5.88
CA HIS A 319 20.19 -23.96 4.52
C HIS A 319 18.88 -24.21 3.76
N VAL A 320 18.58 -23.37 2.78
CA VAL A 320 17.40 -23.54 1.93
C VAL A 320 17.79 -24.36 0.70
N PHE A 321 16.99 -25.37 0.37
CA PHE A 321 17.23 -26.25 -0.77
C PHE A 321 16.18 -26.03 -1.86
N ASP A 322 16.62 -26.03 -3.11
CA ASP A 322 15.75 -26.08 -4.29
C ASP A 322 15.38 -27.55 -4.61
N ILE A 323 14.39 -27.75 -5.48
CA ILE A 323 13.85 -29.06 -5.86
C ILE A 323 14.93 -29.94 -6.52
N ASP A 324 15.89 -29.32 -7.22
CA ASP A 324 17.03 -29.99 -7.86
C ASP A 324 18.18 -30.34 -6.88
N GLY A 325 18.05 -29.98 -5.60
CA GLY A 325 19.10 -30.15 -4.58
C GLY A 325 20.11 -29.01 -4.52
N SER A 326 19.91 -27.92 -5.28
CA SER A 326 20.73 -26.71 -5.16
C SER A 326 20.59 -26.08 -3.78
N VAL A 327 21.69 -25.60 -3.22
CA VAL A 327 21.73 -25.01 -1.89
C VAL A 327 21.82 -23.50 -1.97
N TYR A 328 21.00 -22.83 -1.16
CA TYR A 328 21.08 -21.41 -0.88
C TYR A 328 21.49 -21.20 0.58
N LEU A 329 22.59 -20.48 0.78
CA LEU A 329 23.22 -20.40 2.09
C LEU A 329 22.47 -19.46 3.06
N ARG A 330 22.47 -19.79 4.35
CA ARG A 330 21.78 -19.01 5.39
C ARG A 330 22.37 -17.61 5.56
N ASN A 331 23.69 -17.47 5.41
CA ASN A 331 24.38 -16.18 5.47
C ASN A 331 23.89 -15.19 4.39
N TRP A 332 23.28 -15.68 3.30
CA TRP A 332 22.66 -14.86 2.26
C TRP A 332 21.18 -14.51 2.56
N MET A 333 20.57 -15.07 3.60
CA MET A 333 19.18 -14.79 4.01
C MET A 333 19.10 -13.49 4.85
N ARG A 334 19.38 -12.34 4.22
CA ARG A 334 19.52 -11.06 4.94
C ARG A 334 18.20 -10.31 5.18
N SER A 335 17.21 -10.49 4.30
CA SER A 335 15.91 -9.81 4.41
C SER A 335 15.12 -10.32 5.63
N PRO A 336 14.47 -9.44 6.43
CA PRO A 336 13.60 -9.88 7.53
C PRO A 336 12.39 -10.68 7.03
N SER A 337 12.07 -10.60 5.74
CA SER A 337 10.98 -11.36 5.11
C SER A 337 11.11 -12.88 5.26
N TRP A 338 12.33 -13.40 5.44
CA TRP A 338 12.58 -14.84 5.67
C TRP A 338 11.92 -15.35 6.96
N ALA A 339 11.80 -14.51 7.99
CA ALA A 339 11.17 -14.84 9.27
C ALA A 339 9.63 -14.63 9.28
N SER A 340 9.05 -14.15 8.19
CA SER A 340 7.59 -13.96 8.13
C SER A 340 6.86 -15.31 8.18
N SER A 341 5.69 -15.36 8.84
CA SER A 341 4.87 -16.57 8.94
C SER A 341 4.52 -17.16 7.56
N SER A 342 4.24 -16.29 6.59
CA SER A 342 4.04 -16.67 5.18
C SER A 342 5.24 -17.36 4.56
N SER A 343 6.45 -16.82 4.72
CA SER A 343 7.70 -17.42 4.26
C SER A 343 7.93 -18.78 4.91
N ILE A 344 7.82 -18.86 6.23
CA ILE A 344 7.99 -20.11 6.98
C ILE A 344 7.01 -21.18 6.48
N SER A 345 5.73 -20.82 6.28
CA SER A 345 4.73 -21.75 5.77
C SER A 345 4.99 -22.22 4.33
N PHE A 346 5.57 -21.36 3.49
CA PHE A 346 5.93 -21.71 2.11
C PHE A 346 7.10 -22.71 2.09
N TRP A 347 8.17 -22.41 2.81
CA TRP A 347 9.38 -23.24 2.85
C TRP A 347 9.21 -24.54 3.64
N LYS A 348 8.33 -24.59 4.66
CA LYS A 348 7.97 -25.87 5.31
C LYS A 348 7.30 -26.84 4.33
N ASN A 349 6.55 -26.33 3.36
CA ASN A 349 5.85 -27.13 2.37
C ASN A 349 6.64 -27.36 1.07
N SER A 350 7.87 -26.84 0.92
CA SER A 350 8.63 -26.88 -0.33
C SER A 350 9.35 -28.22 -0.58
N SER A 351 9.42 -29.10 0.41
CA SER A 351 10.16 -30.37 0.39
C SER A 351 9.46 -31.53 -0.32
N VAL A 352 8.21 -31.36 -0.78
CA VAL A 352 7.47 -32.43 -1.47
C VAL A 352 7.95 -32.51 -2.94
N ARG A 353 8.84 -33.46 -3.23
CA ARG A 353 9.27 -33.79 -4.60
C ARG A 353 8.11 -34.42 -5.38
N GLN A 354 7.33 -33.59 -6.06
CA GLN A 354 6.41 -34.04 -7.10
C GLN A 354 7.03 -33.78 -8.46
N GLY A 355 7.38 -34.84 -9.19
CA GLY A 355 7.77 -34.77 -10.59
C GLY A 355 9.25 -34.97 -10.93
N VAL A 356 9.53 -34.99 -12.23
CA VAL A 356 10.86 -35.19 -12.81
C VAL A 356 11.45 -33.82 -13.14
N VAL A 357 12.60 -33.49 -12.54
CA VAL A 357 13.30 -32.21 -12.78
C VAL A 357 14.11 -32.33 -14.07
N LEU A 358 13.72 -31.60 -15.13
CA LEU A 358 14.50 -31.52 -16.37
C LEU A 358 15.56 -30.41 -16.30
N SER A 359 15.22 -29.30 -15.66
CA SER A 359 16.14 -28.19 -15.40
C SER A 359 15.62 -27.36 -14.22
N LYS A 360 16.46 -26.46 -13.69
CA LYS A 360 16.05 -25.42 -12.70
C LYS A 360 14.81 -24.64 -13.10
N ASN A 361 14.53 -24.60 -14.40
CA ASN A 361 13.48 -23.82 -15.01
C ASN A 361 12.31 -24.66 -15.54
N LEU A 362 12.39 -25.99 -15.47
CA LEU A 362 11.36 -26.88 -16.00
C LEU A 362 11.33 -28.19 -15.22
N VAL A 363 10.19 -28.44 -14.58
CA VAL A 363 9.88 -29.70 -13.88
C VAL A 363 8.67 -30.32 -14.59
N VAL A 364 8.66 -31.62 -14.80
CA VAL A 364 7.54 -32.36 -15.42
C VAL A 364 6.75 -33.03 -14.30
N LEU A 365 5.41 -32.99 -14.35
CA LEU A 365 4.49 -33.49 -13.30
C LEU A 365 4.57 -32.76 -11.94
N GLY A 366 5.22 -31.60 -11.86
CA GLY A 366 5.21 -30.72 -10.69
C GLY A 366 5.59 -29.28 -11.02
N SER A 367 5.58 -28.40 -10.02
CA SER A 367 5.89 -26.97 -10.19
C SER A 367 7.28 -26.61 -9.66
N THR A 368 7.91 -25.61 -10.28
CA THR A 368 9.14 -25.03 -9.71
C THR A 368 8.81 -24.20 -8.47
N LEU A 369 9.76 -23.97 -7.56
CA LEU A 369 9.53 -23.12 -6.38
C LEU A 369 9.09 -21.71 -6.77
N VAL A 370 9.69 -21.14 -7.82
CA VAL A 370 9.35 -19.81 -8.34
C VAL A 370 7.92 -19.78 -8.90
N GLU A 371 7.50 -20.83 -9.59
CA GLU A 371 6.14 -20.95 -10.12
C GLU A 371 5.10 -21.10 -9.02
N ARG A 372 5.35 -21.94 -8.03
CA ARG A 372 4.47 -22.10 -6.86
C ARG A 372 4.34 -20.79 -6.07
N ALA A 373 5.46 -20.09 -5.86
CA ALA A 373 5.44 -18.77 -5.21
C ALA A 373 4.66 -17.75 -6.05
N ALA A 374 4.85 -17.75 -7.37
CA ALA A 374 4.14 -16.85 -8.29
C ALA A 374 2.63 -17.12 -8.32
N GLU A 375 2.21 -18.38 -8.27
CA GLU A 375 0.80 -18.77 -8.20
C GLU A 375 0.15 -18.32 -6.87
N MET A 376 0.82 -18.53 -5.74
CA MET A 376 0.36 -18.03 -4.43
C MET A 376 0.25 -16.49 -4.43
N CYS A 377 1.27 -15.79 -4.96
CA CYS A 377 1.25 -14.34 -5.09
C CYS A 377 0.08 -13.88 -5.98
N LYS A 378 -0.20 -14.57 -7.08
CA LYS A 378 -1.33 -14.27 -7.98
C LYS A 378 -2.67 -14.40 -7.26
N GLU A 379 -2.93 -15.52 -6.60
CA GLU A 379 -4.20 -15.76 -5.91
C GLU A 379 -4.50 -14.68 -4.87
N LYS A 380 -3.48 -14.33 -4.08
CA LYS A 380 -3.60 -13.26 -3.07
C LYS A 380 -3.76 -11.89 -3.71
N SER A 381 -3.05 -11.60 -4.79
CA SER A 381 -3.21 -10.35 -5.55
C SER A 381 -4.62 -10.21 -6.11
N GLN A 382 -5.22 -11.29 -6.63
CA GLN A 382 -6.59 -11.26 -7.15
C GLN A 382 -7.63 -11.01 -6.06
N VAL A 383 -7.41 -11.54 -4.85
CA VAL A 383 -8.30 -11.23 -3.71
C VAL A 383 -8.20 -9.75 -3.37
N VAL A 384 -6.99 -9.19 -3.29
CA VAL A 384 -6.76 -7.76 -2.99
C VAL A 384 -7.35 -6.86 -4.09
N GLU A 385 -7.12 -7.17 -5.37
CA GLU A 385 -7.67 -6.40 -6.48
C GLU A 385 -9.20 -6.45 -6.51
N LYS A 386 -9.83 -7.61 -6.23
CA LYS A 386 -11.29 -7.71 -6.11
C LYS A 386 -11.82 -6.88 -4.94
N THR A 387 -11.16 -6.90 -3.79
CA THR A 387 -11.56 -6.09 -2.64
C THR A 387 -11.39 -4.59 -2.92
N GLN A 388 -10.30 -4.19 -3.59
CA GLN A 388 -10.10 -2.79 -3.96
C GLN A 388 -11.15 -2.34 -4.97
N ALA A 389 -11.43 -3.13 -6.01
CA ALA A 389 -12.48 -2.83 -6.98
C ALA A 389 -13.87 -2.69 -6.33
N THR A 390 -14.18 -3.47 -5.28
CA THR A 390 -15.44 -3.28 -4.54
C THR A 390 -15.46 -2.00 -3.72
N ILE A 391 -14.32 -1.57 -3.16
CA ILE A 391 -14.19 -0.30 -2.43
C ILE A 391 -14.34 0.87 -3.41
N ASP A 392 -13.62 0.83 -4.53
CA ASP A 392 -13.64 1.88 -5.56
C ASP A 392 -15.04 1.99 -6.19
N ALA A 393 -15.70 0.86 -6.47
CA ALA A 393 -17.08 0.86 -6.96
C ALA A 393 -18.08 1.43 -5.95
N ALA A 394 -17.86 1.20 -4.64
CA ALA A 394 -18.67 1.81 -3.59
C ALA A 394 -18.41 3.32 -3.48
N MET A 395 -17.16 3.76 -3.64
CA MET A 395 -16.76 5.16 -3.59
C MET A 395 -17.31 5.96 -4.79
N ILE A 396 -17.24 5.43 -6.01
CA ILE A 396 -17.70 6.10 -7.24
C ILE A 396 -19.23 6.21 -7.31
N LYS A 397 -19.96 5.24 -6.75
CA LYS A 397 -21.43 5.29 -6.70
C LYS A 397 -22.00 6.16 -5.55
N GLY A 398 -21.18 6.57 -4.59
CA GLY A 398 -21.68 7.00 -3.28
C GLY A 398 -21.06 8.27 -2.73
N ILE A 399 -21.42 9.43 -3.28
CA ILE A 399 -21.45 10.66 -2.46
C ILE A 399 -22.88 10.92 -1.94
N PRO A 400 -23.94 10.82 -2.76
CA PRO A 400 -25.32 10.90 -2.27
C PRO A 400 -25.80 9.59 -1.61
N SER A 401 -25.45 8.43 -2.20
CA SER A 401 -25.84 7.11 -1.66
C SER A 401 -25.19 6.78 -0.32
N ASN A 402 -24.02 7.35 -0.02
CA ASN A 402 -23.36 7.17 1.28
C ASN A 402 -24.10 7.87 2.42
N ILE A 403 -24.87 8.93 2.14
CA ILE A 403 -25.70 9.59 3.15
C ILE A 403 -26.86 8.70 3.55
N ASP A 404 -27.50 8.04 2.58
CA ASP A 404 -28.60 7.12 2.88
C ASP A 404 -28.10 5.80 3.50
N LEU A 405 -26.92 5.32 3.09
CA LEU A 405 -26.21 4.23 3.76
C LEU A 405 -25.84 4.59 5.21
N PHE A 406 -25.36 5.82 5.44
CA PHE A 406 -25.08 6.33 6.78
C PHE A 406 -26.34 6.42 7.63
N LYS A 407 -27.46 6.92 7.09
CA LYS A 407 -28.75 6.91 7.79
C LYS A 407 -29.17 5.49 8.17
N GLU A 408 -29.00 4.52 7.29
CA GLU A 408 -29.33 3.11 7.56
C GLU A 408 -28.44 2.52 8.66
N PHE A 409 -27.14 2.84 8.68
CA PHE A 409 -26.25 2.44 9.78
C PHE A 409 -26.56 3.15 11.10
N MET A 410 -27.02 4.41 11.05
CA MET A 410 -27.41 5.17 12.23
C MET A 410 -28.80 4.79 12.72
N LEU A 411 -29.65 4.18 11.89
CA LEU A 411 -31.03 3.83 12.25
C LEU A 411 -31.10 2.88 13.45
N PRO A 412 -30.32 1.79 13.56
CA PRO A 412 -30.24 0.97 14.77
C PRO A 412 -29.85 1.77 16.02
N LEU A 413 -28.89 2.71 15.91
CA LEU A 413 -28.48 3.58 17.02
C LEU A 413 -29.59 4.55 17.42
N ILE A 414 -30.27 5.16 16.46
CA ILE A 414 -31.40 6.08 16.67
C ILE A 414 -32.57 5.34 17.32
N VAL A 415 -32.89 4.12 16.87
CA VAL A 415 -33.94 3.28 17.47
C VAL A 415 -33.56 2.90 18.90
N THR A 416 -32.30 2.53 19.15
CA THR A 416 -31.82 2.19 20.49
C THR A 416 -31.87 3.40 21.42
N ALA A 417 -31.42 4.57 20.97
CA ALA A 417 -31.49 5.83 21.70
C ALA A 417 -32.94 6.22 22.00
N LYS A 418 -33.86 6.09 21.03
CA LYS A 418 -35.28 6.34 21.22
C LYS A 418 -35.90 5.39 22.24
N ASN A 419 -35.55 4.10 22.20
CA ASN A 419 -36.00 3.12 23.19
C ASN A 419 -35.49 3.46 24.60
N PHE A 420 -34.24 3.91 24.71
CA PHE A 420 -33.66 4.37 25.97
C PHE A 420 -34.34 5.65 26.49
N ASP A 421 -34.67 6.59 25.61
CA ASP A 421 -35.47 7.77 25.95
C ASP A 421 -36.90 7.40 26.39
N GLU A 422 -37.53 6.39 25.78
CA GLU A 422 -38.84 5.89 26.23
C GLU A 422 -38.78 5.27 27.63
N LEU A 423 -37.68 4.58 27.94
CA LEU A 423 -37.38 4.05 29.27
C LEU A 423 -37.17 5.18 30.29
N ARG A 424 -36.41 6.23 29.93
CA ARG A 424 -36.14 7.39 30.78
C ARG A 424 -37.39 8.22 31.08
N ARG A 425 -38.29 8.37 30.08
CA ARG A 425 -39.57 9.09 30.20
C ARG A 425 -40.66 8.34 30.98
N TRP A 426 -40.37 7.14 31.50
CA TRP A 426 -41.34 6.26 32.16
C TRP A 426 -42.61 5.99 31.33
N LYS A 427 -42.49 5.95 29.99
CA LYS A 427 -43.63 5.72 29.09
C LYS A 427 -44.28 4.35 29.32
N LYS A 428 -43.49 3.36 29.73
CA LYS A 428 -43.91 2.02 30.16
C LYS A 428 -43.31 1.69 31.53
N PRO A 429 -44.00 1.97 32.64
CA PRO A 429 -43.41 1.95 33.98
C PRO A 429 -42.91 0.56 34.40
N HIS A 430 -43.57 -0.52 33.97
CA HIS A 430 -43.16 -1.89 34.28
C HIS A 430 -41.82 -2.26 33.61
N LEU A 431 -41.57 -1.81 32.37
CA LEU A 431 -40.30 -2.05 31.68
C LEU A 431 -39.18 -1.21 32.28
N THR A 432 -39.44 0.06 32.61
CA THR A 432 -38.45 0.92 33.27
C THR A 432 -38.08 0.37 34.65
N ALA A 433 -39.06 -0.06 35.45
CA ALA A 433 -38.81 -0.67 36.76
C ALA A 433 -38.03 -1.98 36.66
N SER A 434 -38.36 -2.84 35.69
CA SER A 434 -37.63 -4.09 35.44
C SER A 434 -36.18 -3.84 34.98
N PHE A 435 -35.97 -2.90 34.08
CA PHE A 435 -34.63 -2.47 33.64
C PHE A 435 -33.82 -1.92 34.81
N LEU A 436 -34.44 -1.08 35.64
CA LEU A 436 -33.79 -0.50 36.82
C LEU A 436 -33.40 -1.60 37.82
N ALA A 437 -34.31 -2.52 38.14
CA ALA A 437 -34.04 -3.65 39.03
C ALA A 437 -32.89 -4.55 38.50
N PHE A 438 -32.86 -4.81 37.19
CA PHE A 438 -31.78 -5.55 36.56
C PHE A 438 -30.43 -4.82 36.65
N ALA A 439 -30.39 -3.53 36.29
CA ALA A 439 -29.18 -2.70 36.38
C ALA A 439 -28.65 -2.63 37.81
N TYR A 440 -29.54 -2.49 38.79
CA TYR A 440 -29.22 -2.51 40.21
C TYR A 440 -28.68 -3.87 40.68
N THR A 441 -29.23 -4.96 40.18
CA THR A 441 -28.73 -6.31 40.48
C THR A 441 -27.31 -6.50 39.94
N VAL A 442 -27.03 -6.03 38.71
CA VAL A 442 -25.69 -6.07 38.10
C VAL A 442 -24.68 -5.23 38.91
N LEU A 443 -25.10 -4.05 39.37
CA LEU A 443 -24.27 -3.14 40.18
C LEU A 443 -23.93 -3.73 41.54
N PHE A 444 -24.93 -4.16 42.31
CA PHE A 444 -24.72 -4.64 43.68
C PHE A 444 -24.06 -6.02 43.74
N ARG A 445 -24.28 -6.87 42.74
CA ARG A 445 -23.63 -8.18 42.64
C ARG A 445 -22.23 -8.13 42.04
N ASN A 446 -21.69 -6.94 41.79
CA ASN A 446 -20.33 -6.73 41.29
C ASN A 446 -20.07 -7.33 39.89
N MET A 447 -21.12 -7.45 39.07
CA MET A 447 -21.05 -8.11 37.77
C MET A 447 -20.58 -7.17 36.65
N LEU A 448 -20.31 -5.91 36.96
CA LEU A 448 -19.94 -4.85 36.01
C LEU A 448 -18.71 -5.19 35.14
N PRO A 449 -17.62 -5.79 35.69
CA PRO A 449 -16.48 -6.21 34.88
C PRO A 449 -16.82 -7.31 33.85
N TYR A 450 -17.86 -8.11 34.10
CA TYR A 450 -18.28 -9.21 33.24
C TYR A 450 -19.25 -8.78 32.14
N VAL A 451 -19.86 -7.59 32.24
CA VAL A 451 -20.81 -7.07 31.23
C VAL A 451 -20.13 -6.96 29.86
N PHE A 452 -18.93 -6.38 29.81
CA PHE A 452 -18.21 -6.19 28.55
C PHE A 452 -17.79 -7.53 27.89
N PRO A 453 -17.15 -8.48 28.60
CA PRO A 453 -16.89 -9.82 28.08
C PRO A 453 -18.15 -10.56 27.60
N VAL A 454 -19.26 -10.49 28.35
CA VAL A 454 -20.52 -11.16 27.98
C VAL A 454 -21.10 -10.55 26.70
N MET A 455 -21.04 -9.24 26.51
CA MET A 455 -21.47 -8.59 25.27
C MET A 455 -20.61 -9.01 24.07
N LEU A 456 -19.29 -9.16 24.24
CA LEU A 456 -18.41 -9.70 23.21
C LEU A 456 -18.75 -11.16 22.87
N MET A 457 -19.06 -11.98 23.88
CA MET A 457 -19.47 -13.37 23.68
C MET A 457 -20.80 -13.48 22.92
N ILE A 458 -21.81 -12.66 23.27
CA ILE A 458 -23.10 -12.64 22.60
C ILE A 458 -22.95 -12.20 21.14
N THR A 459 -22.17 -11.13 20.90
CA THR A 459 -21.92 -10.65 19.54
C THR A 459 -21.16 -11.70 18.71
N ALA A 460 -20.13 -12.33 19.25
CA ALA A 460 -19.41 -13.42 18.58
C ALA A 460 -20.33 -14.62 18.27
N ALA A 461 -21.14 -15.06 19.23
CA ALA A 461 -22.10 -16.14 19.03
C ALA A 461 -23.13 -15.78 17.95
N SER A 462 -23.62 -14.54 17.93
CA SER A 462 -24.53 -14.06 16.89
C SER A 462 -23.88 -14.07 15.50
N MET A 463 -22.61 -13.65 15.38
CA MET A 463 -21.87 -13.69 14.12
C MET A 463 -21.67 -15.12 13.61
N LEU A 464 -21.32 -16.06 14.50
CA LEU A 464 -21.17 -17.47 14.16
C LEU A 464 -22.49 -18.12 13.77
N LEU A 465 -23.58 -17.77 14.46
CA LEU A 465 -24.92 -18.25 14.12
C LEU A 465 -25.37 -17.71 12.75
N LEU A 466 -25.16 -16.42 12.47
CA LEU A 466 -25.43 -15.83 11.16
C LEU A 466 -24.57 -16.45 10.05
N LYS A 467 -23.29 -16.74 10.33
CA LYS A 467 -22.40 -17.45 9.41
C LYS A 467 -22.91 -18.87 9.12
N SER A 468 -23.26 -19.63 10.17
CA SER A 468 -23.78 -20.99 10.05
C SER A 468 -25.08 -21.04 9.25
N LEU A 469 -26.02 -20.13 9.54
CA LEU A 469 -27.29 -20.07 8.79
C LEU A 469 -27.09 -19.65 7.32
N LYS A 470 -26.04 -18.86 7.01
CA LYS A 470 -25.63 -18.51 5.64
C LYS A 470 -25.05 -19.72 4.89
N GLU A 471 -24.16 -20.47 5.54
CA GLU A 471 -23.56 -21.69 4.98
C GLU A 471 -24.63 -22.78 4.73
N GLN A 472 -25.66 -22.85 5.57
CA GLN A 472 -26.81 -23.74 5.40
C GLN A 472 -27.80 -23.30 4.29
N GLY A 473 -27.59 -22.16 3.66
CA GLY A 473 -28.49 -21.64 2.61
C GLY A 473 -29.89 -21.22 3.11
N ARG A 474 -30.11 -21.19 4.43
CA ARG A 474 -31.38 -20.73 5.05
C ARG A 474 -31.53 -19.21 5.05
N LEU A 475 -30.43 -18.48 4.87
CA LEU A 475 -30.45 -17.05 4.62
C LEU A 475 -30.64 -16.81 3.14
N GLY A 476 -31.77 -16.19 2.78
CA GLY A 476 -32.09 -15.85 1.38
C GLY A 476 -30.98 -15.03 0.71
N ARG A 477 -30.96 -15.04 -0.63
CA ARG A 477 -29.98 -14.32 -1.47
C ARG A 477 -29.81 -12.82 -1.15
N THR A 478 -30.77 -12.23 -0.43
CA THR A 478 -30.79 -10.83 -0.02
C THR A 478 -30.19 -10.57 1.37
N PHE A 479 -29.79 -11.60 2.10
CA PHE A 479 -29.30 -11.45 3.47
C PHE A 479 -27.88 -10.84 3.47
N GLY A 480 -27.76 -9.64 4.05
CA GLY A 480 -26.54 -8.82 4.01
C GLY A 480 -26.50 -7.80 2.86
N ILE A 481 -27.49 -7.81 1.97
CA ILE A 481 -27.67 -6.71 1.01
C ILE A 481 -28.40 -5.59 1.74
N VAL A 482 -27.70 -4.48 1.99
CA VAL A 482 -28.31 -3.24 2.46
C VAL A 482 -29.20 -2.73 1.33
N THR A 483 -30.50 -2.93 1.48
CA THR A 483 -31.49 -2.55 0.47
C THR A 483 -31.75 -1.06 0.57
N ILE A 484 -31.04 -0.29 -0.26
CA ILE A 484 -31.28 1.14 -0.41
C ILE A 484 -32.66 1.27 -1.08
N ARG A 485 -33.64 1.80 -0.34
CA ARG A 485 -34.89 2.24 -0.95
C ARG A 485 -34.59 3.57 -1.63
N ASP A 486 -34.55 3.57 -2.95
CA ASP A 486 -34.47 4.81 -3.71
C ASP A 486 -35.64 5.72 -3.31
N GLN A 487 -35.32 6.95 -2.87
CA GLN A 487 -36.32 8.01 -2.78
C GLN A 487 -36.89 8.27 -4.19
N PRO A 488 -38.18 8.63 -4.30
CA PRO A 488 -38.76 9.03 -5.57
C PRO A 488 -37.89 10.11 -6.21
N SER A 489 -37.76 10.11 -7.54
CA SER A 489 -36.87 10.97 -8.31
C SER A 489 -37.08 12.46 -7.99
N SER A 490 -36.37 12.97 -6.99
CA SER A 490 -36.27 14.41 -6.76
C SER A 490 -35.24 14.98 -7.73
N ASN A 491 -35.57 16.15 -8.30
CA ASN A 491 -34.73 16.85 -9.26
C ASN A 491 -33.30 17.00 -8.72
N THR A 492 -32.29 16.84 -9.60
CA THR A 492 -30.85 16.93 -9.28
C THR A 492 -30.50 18.19 -8.47
N ILE A 493 -31.23 19.28 -8.67
CA ILE A 493 -31.09 20.54 -7.93
C ILE A 493 -31.52 20.42 -6.47
N GLN A 494 -32.63 19.73 -6.16
CA GLN A 494 -33.08 19.54 -4.77
C GLN A 494 -32.10 18.68 -3.97
N LYS A 495 -31.46 17.69 -4.60
CA LYS A 495 -30.41 16.88 -3.98
C LYS A 495 -29.16 17.72 -3.64
N ILE A 496 -28.77 18.62 -4.54
CA ILE A 496 -27.65 19.55 -4.32
C ILE A 496 -27.99 20.54 -3.20
N ILE A 497 -29.23 21.05 -3.15
CA ILE A 497 -29.68 21.96 -2.09
C ILE A 497 -29.70 21.24 -0.74
N ALA A 498 -30.24 20.02 -0.66
CA ALA A 498 -30.23 19.23 0.57
C ALA A 498 -28.81 18.91 1.05
N LEU A 499 -27.87 18.64 0.14
CA LEU A 499 -26.46 18.44 0.47
C LEU A 499 -25.82 19.72 1.01
N LYS A 500 -26.03 20.87 0.35
CA LYS A 500 -25.52 22.15 0.83
C LYS A 500 -26.07 22.50 2.21
N GLN A 501 -27.35 22.27 2.44
CA GLN A 501 -27.99 22.49 3.74
C GLN A 501 -27.37 21.59 4.83
N ALA A 502 -27.20 20.30 4.55
CA ALA A 502 -26.61 19.35 5.50
C ALA A 502 -25.13 19.65 5.79
N MET A 503 -24.36 20.10 4.79
CA MET A 503 -22.98 20.54 4.99
C MET A 503 -22.90 21.82 5.84
N LEU A 504 -23.79 22.79 5.61
CA LEU A 504 -23.90 24.00 6.43
C LEU A 504 -24.29 23.67 7.88
N ASP A 505 -25.22 22.73 8.08
CA ASP A 505 -25.63 22.27 9.41
C ASP A 505 -24.47 21.55 10.12
N LEU A 506 -23.68 20.74 9.39
CA LEU A 506 -22.52 20.05 9.93
C LEU A 506 -21.38 21.02 10.29
N GLU A 507 -21.13 22.02 9.43
CA GLU A 507 -20.16 23.07 9.71
C GLU A 507 -20.55 23.86 10.97
N THR A 508 -21.84 24.22 11.08
CA THR A 508 -22.38 24.89 12.28
C THR A 508 -22.24 24.00 13.52
N TYR A 509 -22.47 22.70 13.40
CA TYR A 509 -22.28 21.75 14.50
C TYR A 509 -20.81 21.62 14.92
N LEU A 510 -19.89 21.49 13.97
CA LEU A 510 -18.45 21.41 14.22
C LEU A 510 -17.91 22.70 14.84
N GLN A 511 -18.37 23.86 14.36
CA GLN A 511 -18.06 25.15 14.98
C GLN A 511 -18.55 25.19 16.43
N ASN A 512 -19.80 24.76 16.69
CA ASN A 512 -20.33 24.67 18.05
C ASN A 512 -19.53 23.71 18.94
N MET A 513 -19.04 22.58 18.41
CA MET A 513 -18.17 21.65 19.13
C MET A 513 -16.80 22.26 19.42
N ASN A 514 -16.19 22.92 18.43
CA ASN A 514 -14.92 23.61 18.59
C ASN A 514 -15.01 24.71 19.65
N ILE A 515 -16.09 25.50 19.65
CA ILE A 515 -16.34 26.52 20.68
C ILE A 515 -16.45 25.87 22.07
N LYS A 516 -17.17 24.75 22.22
CA LYS A 516 -17.25 24.05 23.51
C LYS A 516 -15.89 23.53 23.96
N LEU A 517 -15.11 22.91 23.07
CA LEU A 517 -13.77 22.40 23.37
C LEU A 517 -12.81 23.53 23.76
N LEU A 518 -12.92 24.68 23.08
CA LEU A 518 -12.13 25.87 23.33
C LEU A 518 -12.46 26.51 24.69
N LYS A 519 -13.73 26.48 25.11
CA LYS A 519 -14.15 26.84 26.47
C LYS A 519 -13.61 25.87 27.52
N VAL A 520 -13.67 24.56 27.27
CA VAL A 520 -13.07 23.53 28.16
C VAL A 520 -11.57 23.76 28.31
N ARG A 521 -10.87 24.04 27.20
CA ARG A 521 -9.45 24.39 27.19
C ARG A 521 -9.17 25.66 27.99
N ALA A 522 -10.03 26.68 27.89
CA ALA A 522 -9.90 27.90 28.68
C ALA A 522 -9.99 27.64 30.19
N ILE A 523 -10.90 26.74 30.61
CA ILE A 523 -11.02 26.33 32.02
C ILE A 523 -9.78 25.53 32.46
N LEU A 524 -9.29 24.59 31.63
CA LEU A 524 -8.13 23.76 31.97
C LEU A 524 -6.81 24.54 32.05
N LEU A 525 -6.60 25.52 31.17
CA LEU A 525 -5.39 26.35 31.12
C LEU A 525 -5.48 27.61 32.00
N ALA A 526 -6.47 27.68 32.90
CA ALA A 526 -6.69 28.82 33.79
C ALA A 526 -6.87 30.17 33.07
N GLY A 527 -7.50 30.17 31.88
CA GLY A 527 -7.78 31.38 31.10
C GLY A 527 -8.65 32.39 31.84
N GLN A 528 -9.48 31.94 32.79
CA GLN A 528 -10.06 32.78 33.84
C GLN A 528 -9.83 32.11 35.21
N PRO A 529 -8.96 32.68 36.07
CA PRO A 529 -8.51 32.00 37.29
C PRO A 529 -9.66 31.77 38.29
N GLN A 530 -10.62 32.69 38.40
CA GLN A 530 -11.76 32.59 39.33
C GLN A 530 -12.66 31.37 39.04
N ILE A 531 -13.14 31.23 37.81
CA ILE A 531 -14.00 30.10 37.40
C ILE A 531 -13.21 28.78 37.48
N THR A 532 -11.93 28.81 37.10
CA THR A 532 -11.07 27.62 37.16
C THR A 532 -10.89 27.13 38.59
N THR A 533 -10.70 28.03 39.56
CA THR A 533 -10.60 27.67 40.98
C THR A 533 -11.91 27.10 41.54
N GLU A 534 -13.06 27.65 41.18
CA GLU A 534 -14.37 27.11 41.58
C GLU A 534 -14.58 25.70 41.03
N VAL A 535 -14.30 25.50 39.73
CA VAL A 535 -14.39 24.19 39.09
C VAL A 535 -13.41 23.20 39.71
N ALA A 536 -12.18 23.63 40.04
CA ALA A 536 -11.18 22.79 40.70
C ALA A 536 -11.64 22.38 42.11
N VAL A 537 -12.26 23.27 42.88
CA VAL A 537 -12.82 22.94 44.21
C VAL A 537 -13.97 21.94 44.08
N VAL A 538 -14.88 22.12 43.12
CA VAL A 538 -15.96 21.16 42.85
C VAL A 538 -15.40 19.79 42.43
N LEU A 539 -14.36 19.77 41.60
CA LEU A 539 -13.68 18.53 41.20
C LEU A 539 -13.02 17.84 42.41
N LEU A 540 -12.32 18.58 43.27
CA LEU A 540 -11.71 18.04 44.48
C LEU A 540 -12.76 17.47 45.45
N LEU A 541 -13.87 18.19 45.67
CA LEU A 541 -15.00 17.71 46.48
C LEU A 541 -15.60 16.42 45.89
N SER A 542 -15.80 16.38 44.57
CA SER A 542 -16.31 15.18 43.89
C SER A 542 -15.35 14.00 44.00
N ALA A 543 -14.04 14.25 43.94
CA ALA A 543 -13.00 13.24 44.12
C ALA A 543 -12.98 12.69 45.56
N SER A 544 -13.11 13.56 46.57
CA SER A 544 -13.21 13.14 47.98
C SER A 544 -14.44 12.25 48.24
N ILE A 545 -15.58 12.54 47.59
CA ILE A 545 -16.78 11.70 47.67
C ILE A 545 -16.53 10.33 47.00
N LEU A 546 -15.90 10.30 45.83
CA LEU A 546 -15.56 9.03 45.15
C LEU A 546 -14.55 8.18 45.91
N LEU A 547 -13.67 8.80 46.69
CA LEU A 547 -12.69 8.09 47.53
C LEU A 547 -13.33 7.48 48.79
N THR A 548 -14.31 8.17 49.37
CA THR A 548 -14.98 7.75 50.61
C THR A 548 -16.14 6.79 50.37
N VAL A 549 -16.88 6.97 49.27
CA VAL A 549 -18.05 6.17 48.92
C VAL A 549 -17.67 5.14 47.85
N PRO A 550 -17.88 3.84 48.06
CA PRO A 550 -17.62 2.84 47.03
C PRO A 550 -18.37 3.18 45.73
N PHE A 551 -17.65 3.12 44.60
CA PHE A 551 -18.14 3.54 43.28
C PHE A 551 -19.52 2.98 42.90
N LYS A 552 -19.86 1.78 43.39
CA LYS A 552 -21.18 1.13 43.14
C LYS A 552 -22.36 1.95 43.65
N TYR A 553 -22.24 2.57 44.83
CA TYR A 553 -23.31 3.38 45.42
C TYR A 553 -23.45 4.72 44.68
N VAL A 554 -22.33 5.32 44.29
CA VAL A 554 -22.32 6.53 43.46
C VAL A 554 -22.99 6.26 42.11
N LEU A 555 -22.62 5.16 41.44
CA LEU A 555 -23.19 4.80 40.14
C LEU A 555 -24.68 4.43 40.25
N ALA A 556 -25.09 3.74 41.31
CA ALA A 556 -26.49 3.45 41.58
C ALA A 556 -27.30 4.73 41.79
N PHE A 557 -26.78 5.69 42.58
CA PHE A 557 -27.43 6.98 42.79
C PHE A 557 -27.58 7.78 41.49
N LEU A 558 -26.52 7.87 40.69
CA LEU A 558 -26.55 8.55 39.39
C LEU A 558 -27.55 7.91 38.41
N LEU A 559 -27.64 6.58 38.41
CA LEU A 559 -28.58 5.85 37.56
C LEU A 559 -30.03 6.13 37.99
N LEU A 560 -30.32 6.13 39.29
CA LEU A 560 -31.63 6.52 39.81
C LEU A 560 -31.97 7.98 39.48
N ASP A 561 -31.02 8.89 39.64
CA ASP A 561 -31.20 10.31 39.34
C ASP A 561 -31.52 10.53 37.85
N ALA A 562 -30.75 9.91 36.96
CA ALA A 562 -30.96 9.99 35.51
C ALA A 562 -32.36 9.54 35.06
N PHE A 563 -32.90 8.48 35.67
CA PHE A 563 -34.23 7.95 35.37
C PHE A 563 -35.35 8.69 36.09
N THR A 564 -35.11 9.31 37.24
CA THR A 564 -36.14 10.04 37.99
C THR A 564 -36.21 11.53 37.67
N ALA A 565 -35.22 12.07 36.97
CA ALA A 565 -35.14 13.47 36.54
C ALA A 565 -36.32 13.93 35.67
N GLU A 566 -36.94 13.03 34.91
CA GLU A 566 -38.06 13.35 34.01
C GLU A 566 -39.44 13.16 34.65
N LEU A 567 -39.50 12.66 35.89
CA LEU A 567 -40.75 12.49 36.63
C LEU A 567 -41.35 13.86 37.00
N LYS A 568 -42.67 13.99 36.92
CA LYS A 568 -43.40 15.27 37.08
C LYS A 568 -43.05 16.03 38.36
N PHE A 569 -42.74 15.33 39.46
CA PHE A 569 -42.42 15.95 40.74
C PHE A 569 -41.00 16.54 40.82
N ARG A 570 -40.04 16.01 40.05
CA ARG A 570 -38.63 16.45 40.07
C ARG A 570 -38.21 17.25 38.84
N ARG A 571 -38.96 17.13 37.75
CA ARG A 571 -38.65 17.79 36.47
C ARG A 571 -38.44 19.30 36.60
N GLU A 572 -39.27 19.98 37.41
CA GLU A 572 -39.14 21.43 37.58
C GLU A 572 -37.85 21.83 38.31
N MET A 573 -37.43 21.04 39.30
CA MET A 573 -36.17 21.25 40.01
C MET A 573 -34.96 21.00 39.09
N VAL A 574 -35.03 19.95 38.28
CA VAL A 574 -33.97 19.60 37.32
C VAL A 574 -33.84 20.66 36.23
N ILE A 575 -34.95 21.18 35.71
CA ILE A 575 -34.92 22.26 34.70
C ILE A 575 -34.25 23.50 35.29
N LYS A 576 -34.65 23.93 36.50
CA LYS A 576 -34.01 25.08 37.18
C LYS A 576 -32.51 24.87 37.38
N LEU A 577 -32.09 23.67 37.76
CA LEU A 577 -30.67 23.34 37.94
C LEU A 577 -29.89 23.35 36.61
N ILE A 578 -30.47 22.81 35.54
CA ILE A 578 -29.87 22.85 34.20
C ILE A 578 -29.76 24.29 33.69
N ASP A 579 -30.76 25.14 33.95
CA ASP A 579 -30.75 26.54 33.53
C ASP A 579 -29.64 27.32 34.24
N ILE A 580 -29.43 27.10 35.55
CA ILE A 580 -28.31 27.68 36.31
C ILE A 580 -26.96 27.23 35.73
N LEU A 581 -26.80 25.94 35.43
CA LEU A 581 -25.57 25.42 34.84
C LEU A 581 -25.33 25.98 33.43
N LYS A 582 -26.39 26.16 32.65
CA LYS A 582 -26.33 26.72 31.30
C LYS A 582 -25.97 28.20 31.33
N GLU A 583 -26.53 28.96 32.28
CA GLU A 583 -26.19 30.35 32.51
C GLU A 583 -24.71 30.50 32.89
N ARG A 584 -24.21 29.65 33.81
CA ARG A 584 -22.78 29.58 34.15
C ARG A 584 -21.91 29.16 32.97
N TRP A 585 -22.32 28.19 32.16
CA TRP A 585 -21.58 27.77 30.96
C TRP A 585 -21.50 28.87 29.89
N ASN A 586 -22.53 29.71 29.79
CA ASN A 586 -22.55 30.83 28.86
C ASN A 586 -21.58 31.94 29.29
N THR A 587 -21.37 32.15 30.60
CA THR A 587 -20.43 33.14 31.13
C THR A 587 -18.94 32.83 30.87
N VAL A 588 -18.59 31.58 30.52
CA VAL A 588 -17.21 31.19 30.21
C VAL A 588 -16.85 31.66 28.78
N PRO A 589 -15.85 32.54 28.60
CA PRO A 589 -15.39 32.95 27.26
C PRO A 589 -14.61 31.81 26.59
N ALA A 590 -14.68 31.73 25.26
CA ALA A 590 -13.84 30.81 24.50
C ALA A 590 -12.40 31.35 24.46
N ALA A 591 -11.39 30.48 24.63
CA ALA A 591 -9.99 30.88 24.51
C ALA A 591 -9.72 31.52 23.13
N PRO A 592 -8.97 32.63 23.04
CA PRO A 592 -8.73 33.31 21.77
C PRO A 592 -7.92 32.39 20.84
N VAL A 593 -8.39 32.25 19.60
CA VAL A 593 -7.70 31.49 18.54
C VAL A 593 -7.05 32.51 17.62
N VAL A 594 -5.73 32.61 17.68
CA VAL A 594 -4.95 33.36 16.69
C VAL A 594 -4.72 32.44 15.51
N VAL A 595 -5.40 32.70 14.39
CA VAL A 595 -5.12 32.03 13.12
C VAL A 595 -3.89 32.69 12.55
N LEU A 596 -2.73 32.06 12.74
CA LEU A 596 -1.51 32.50 12.10
C LEU A 596 -1.66 32.30 10.58
N PRO A 597 -1.28 33.28 9.75
CA PRO A 597 -1.18 33.06 8.31
C PRO A 597 -0.22 31.88 8.06
N PHE A 598 -0.51 31.13 7.00
CA PHE A 598 0.31 30.00 6.59
C PHE A 598 1.72 30.51 6.26
N ASP A 599 2.72 30.18 7.10
CA ASP A 599 4.12 30.49 6.82
C ASP A 599 4.60 29.57 5.68
N SER A 600 4.62 30.12 4.48
CA SER A 600 5.52 29.66 3.43
C SER A 600 6.91 30.24 3.71
N ASP A 601 7.84 29.33 3.95
CA ASP A 601 9.27 29.41 3.64
C ASP A 601 10.26 29.64 4.79
N GLU A 602 11.10 28.61 4.94
CA GLU A 602 12.54 28.75 5.11
C GLU A 602 13.08 29.94 4.29
N THR A 603 13.54 30.98 4.96
CA THR A 603 14.67 31.80 4.48
C THR A 603 15.22 32.64 5.64
N GLY A 604 16.54 32.57 5.83
CA GLY A 604 17.28 33.62 6.52
C GLY A 604 17.61 33.39 7.99
N SER A 605 18.52 32.46 8.25
CA SER A 605 19.47 32.64 9.35
C SER A 605 20.26 33.93 9.12
N GLN A 606 20.06 34.95 9.96
CA GLN A 606 21.11 35.89 10.34
C GLN A 606 20.99 36.29 11.82
N ASN A 607 22.11 36.13 12.51
CA ASN A 607 22.34 36.37 13.93
C ASN A 607 22.25 37.85 14.34
N PRO A 608 22.11 38.14 15.65
CA PRO A 608 21.84 39.48 16.19
C PRO A 608 23.14 40.27 16.42
N SER A 609 23.07 41.59 16.24
CA SER A 609 24.11 42.53 16.72
C SER A 609 23.49 43.64 17.56
N ASN A 610 24.03 43.79 18.76
CA ASN A 610 24.09 44.95 19.66
C ASN A 610 23.51 46.28 19.11
N ASP A 611 22.73 47.00 19.91
CA ASP A 611 23.31 48.15 20.62
C ASP A 611 22.50 48.65 21.83
N LYS A 612 23.25 49.21 22.78
CA LYS A 612 22.83 49.76 24.06
C LYS A 612 22.25 51.17 23.91
N GLY A 613 21.13 51.41 24.61
CA GLY A 613 20.88 52.54 25.51
C GLY A 613 21.08 53.99 25.05
N LYS A 614 20.05 54.82 25.23
CA LYS A 614 20.03 55.86 26.28
C LYS A 614 18.74 56.70 26.25
N LEU A 615 18.15 56.82 27.44
CA LEU A 615 17.63 58.02 28.12
C LEU A 615 17.13 59.21 27.29
N VAL A 616 15.97 59.75 27.68
CA VAL A 616 15.80 60.93 28.57
C VAL A 616 14.28 61.06 28.82
N ASN A 617 13.77 60.69 29.99
CA ASN A 617 13.58 61.48 31.22
C ASN A 617 12.80 62.79 31.05
N THR A 618 11.79 62.98 31.93
CA THR A 618 11.53 64.14 32.82
C THR A 618 10.02 64.28 33.04
N GLN A 619 9.44 64.37 34.23
CA GLN A 619 9.82 64.14 35.63
C GLN A 619 8.53 64.31 36.46
N ALA A 620 8.59 63.78 37.69
CA ALA A 620 8.05 64.37 38.92
C ALA A 620 6.52 64.36 39.15
N ASN A 621 5.99 64.14 40.35
CA ASN A 621 6.43 63.52 41.61
C ASN A 621 5.18 63.58 42.53
N GLY A 622 4.90 62.58 43.37
CA GLY A 622 3.90 62.74 44.43
C GLY A 622 3.21 61.46 44.92
N LYS A 623 3.91 60.71 45.77
CA LYS A 623 3.41 59.75 46.76
C LYS A 623 2.26 60.33 47.65
N PRO A 624 1.60 59.55 48.54
CA PRO A 624 0.84 58.32 48.31
C PRO A 624 -0.52 58.31 49.06
N ARG A 625 -1.47 57.47 48.65
CA ARG A 625 -2.31 56.66 49.54
C ARG A 625 -3.02 55.58 48.76
#